data_AF-A0A5Q4GXR1-F1
#
_entry.id   AF-A0A5Q4GXR1-F1
#
_cell.length_a   1.000
_cell.length_b   1.000
_cell.length_c   1.000
_cell.angle_alpha   90.00
_cell.angle_beta   90.00
_cell.angle_gamma   90.00
#
_symmetry.space_group_name_H-M   'P 1'
#
loop_
_entity.id
_entity.type
_entity.pdbx_description
1 polymer ?
#
loop_
_entity_poly.entity_id
_entity_poly.type
_entity_poly.pdbx_seq_one_letter_code
_entity_poly.pdbx_strand_id
1 'polypeptide(L)'
;MLSMEELTLDLLIEKIQSSDHAERAAARDHAGPVGARAMVPLAKIAATGELEIARAANRAMQNLVYYAGRPGAEDEAKAVSLELLKLLGDDQPMQLRRDVLWMTWQIADSQAVGPVAELLAIPDLHEDARMALERLPGEEATAALQAALATAADEDKPAIAHSLRVRGVEVPGVPDLRLKPVKETSVQPVGR
;
A
#
# COMPACT_ATOMS: atom_id res chain seq x y z
N MET A 1 -19.17 -26.38 19.20
CA MET A 1 -18.45 -25.28 18.52
C MET A 1 -17.64 -24.60 19.61
N LEU A 2 -16.33 -24.85 19.67
CA LEU A 2 -15.47 -24.21 20.67
C LEU A 2 -15.48 -22.71 20.37
N SER A 3 -15.89 -21.90 21.35
CA SER A 3 -15.72 -20.46 21.30
C SER A 3 -14.24 -20.20 21.13
N MET A 4 -13.81 -19.81 19.93
CA MET A 4 -12.49 -19.21 19.78
C MET A 4 -12.49 -17.99 20.67
N GLU A 5 -11.58 -17.94 21.64
CA GLU A 5 -11.38 -16.77 22.48
C GLU A 5 -11.22 -15.55 21.56
N GLU A 6 -11.99 -14.50 21.84
CA GLU A 6 -11.93 -13.28 21.05
C GLU A 6 -10.53 -12.69 21.18
N LEU A 7 -9.83 -12.54 20.06
CA LEU A 7 -8.49 -11.96 20.05
C LEU A 7 -8.61 -10.47 20.38
N THR A 8 -8.28 -10.08 21.60
CA THR A 8 -8.24 -8.67 22.01
C THR A 8 -6.98 -7.99 21.45
N LEU A 9 -6.92 -6.65 21.54
CA LEU A 9 -5.71 -5.91 21.17
C LEU A 9 -4.50 -6.40 21.98
N ASP A 10 -4.63 -6.49 23.29
CA ASP A 10 -3.53 -6.89 24.16
C ASP A 10 -3.05 -8.31 23.86
N LEU A 11 -3.99 -9.25 23.65
CA LEU A 11 -3.68 -10.62 23.26
C LEU A 11 -3.03 -10.70 21.87
N LEU A 12 -3.46 -9.88 20.91
CA LEU A 12 -2.81 -9.81 19.59
C LEU A 12 -1.35 -9.36 19.73
N ILE A 13 -1.10 -8.30 20.49
CA ILE A 13 0.24 -7.74 20.69
C ILE A 13 1.15 -8.70 21.45
N GLU A 14 0.62 -9.40 22.45
CA GLU A 14 1.35 -10.46 23.16
C GLU A 14 1.68 -11.62 22.21
N LYS A 15 0.67 -12.20 21.57
CA LYS A 15 0.82 -13.44 20.78
C LYS A 15 1.65 -13.24 19.52
N ILE A 16 1.61 -12.05 18.89
CA ILE A 16 2.43 -11.78 17.70
C ILE A 16 3.93 -11.75 18.00
N GLN A 17 4.30 -11.54 19.28
CA GLN A 17 5.68 -11.54 19.76
C GLN A 17 6.09 -12.90 20.37
N SER A 18 5.20 -13.89 20.40
CA SER A 18 5.48 -15.22 20.94
C SER A 18 6.69 -15.87 20.25
N SER A 19 7.50 -16.62 20.99
CA SER A 19 8.57 -17.44 20.40
C SER A 19 7.99 -18.66 19.67
N ASP A 20 6.78 -19.09 20.01
CA ASP A 20 6.08 -20.16 19.29
C ASP A 20 5.53 -19.63 17.94
N HIS A 21 6.03 -20.21 16.86
CA HIS A 21 5.60 -19.88 15.51
C HIS A 21 4.10 -20.15 15.27
N ALA A 22 3.52 -21.16 15.92
CA ALA A 22 2.11 -21.52 15.74
C ALA A 22 1.20 -20.46 16.39
N GLU A 23 1.58 -20.00 17.58
CA GLU A 23 0.89 -18.92 18.28
C GLU A 23 0.97 -17.60 17.51
N ARG A 24 2.16 -17.22 17.02
CA ARG A 24 2.30 -16.03 16.16
C ARG A 24 1.47 -16.13 14.89
N ALA A 25 1.51 -17.28 14.22
CA ALA A 25 0.75 -17.48 12.99
C ALA A 25 -0.76 -17.38 13.24
N ALA A 26 -1.26 -18.00 14.30
CA ALA A 26 -2.66 -17.91 14.69
C ALA A 26 -3.08 -16.47 14.98
N ALA A 27 -2.29 -15.71 15.74
CA ALA A 27 -2.59 -14.30 16.03
C ALA A 27 -2.58 -13.42 14.77
N ARG A 28 -1.58 -13.61 13.90
CA ARG A 28 -1.49 -12.93 12.60
C ARG A 28 -2.73 -13.18 11.75
N ASP A 29 -3.12 -14.44 11.59
CA ASP A 29 -4.18 -14.85 10.67
C ASP A 29 -5.58 -14.41 11.14
N HIS A 30 -5.75 -14.19 12.44
CA HIS A 30 -7.00 -13.74 13.06
C HIS A 30 -6.97 -12.27 13.50
N ALA A 31 -5.99 -11.47 13.05
CA ALA A 31 -5.86 -10.07 13.45
C ALA A 31 -7.03 -9.18 12.98
N GLY A 32 -7.67 -9.53 11.86
CA GLY A 32 -8.70 -8.72 11.18
C GLY A 32 -9.74 -8.06 12.10
N PRO A 33 -10.50 -8.84 12.89
CA PRO A 33 -11.53 -8.32 13.79
C PRO A 33 -11.04 -7.35 14.88
N VAL A 34 -9.73 -7.25 15.15
CA VAL A 34 -9.21 -6.31 16.15
C VAL A 34 -9.34 -4.85 15.69
N GLY A 35 -9.33 -4.64 14.37
CA GLY A 35 -9.61 -3.36 13.71
C GLY A 35 -8.50 -2.31 13.83
N ALA A 36 -8.86 -1.07 13.48
CA ALA A 36 -7.92 0.04 13.30
C ALA A 36 -6.97 0.29 14.49
N ARG A 37 -7.46 0.09 15.73
CA ARG A 37 -6.67 0.29 16.96
C ARG A 37 -5.38 -0.55 17.02
N ALA A 38 -5.29 -1.65 16.27
CA ALA A 38 -4.10 -2.50 16.22
C ALA A 38 -3.03 -1.99 15.24
N MET A 39 -3.37 -1.08 14.33
CA MET A 39 -2.48 -0.69 13.23
C MET A 39 -1.17 -0.07 13.73
N VAL A 40 -1.24 0.95 14.58
CA VAL A 40 -0.04 1.64 15.12
C VAL A 40 0.79 0.72 16.04
N PRO A 41 0.20 -0.02 16.99
CA PRO A 41 0.96 -1.00 17.79
C PRO A 41 1.67 -2.07 16.95
N LEU A 42 1.02 -2.63 15.93
CA LEU A 42 1.64 -3.60 15.03
C LEU A 42 2.74 -2.97 14.18
N ALA A 43 2.56 -1.75 13.70
CA ALA A 43 3.57 -1.02 12.94
C ALA A 43 4.85 -0.82 13.76
N LYS A 44 4.71 -0.50 15.06
CA LYS A 44 5.86 -0.43 15.98
C LYS A 44 6.61 -1.75 16.05
N ILE A 45 5.90 -2.88 16.16
CA ILE A 45 6.52 -4.22 16.18
C ILE A 45 7.16 -4.55 14.83
N ALA A 46 6.52 -4.19 13.71
CA ALA A 46 7.06 -4.36 12.37
C ALA A 46 8.35 -3.55 12.16
N ALA A 47 8.46 -2.37 12.79
CA ALA A 47 9.64 -1.52 12.71
C ALA A 47 10.82 -2.01 13.57
N THR A 48 10.55 -2.57 14.76
CA THR A 48 11.61 -2.83 15.76
C THR A 48 11.79 -4.30 16.15
N GLY A 49 10.88 -5.18 15.76
CA GLY A 49 10.91 -6.59 16.13
C GLY A 49 12.01 -7.38 15.42
N GLU A 50 12.36 -8.55 15.98
CA GLU A 50 13.21 -9.51 15.28
C GLU A 50 12.53 -9.98 13.98
N LEU A 51 13.32 -10.41 12.98
CA LEU A 51 12.87 -10.65 11.60
C LEU A 51 11.51 -11.35 11.47
N GLU A 52 11.30 -12.48 12.16
CA GLU A 52 10.05 -13.25 12.06
C GLU A 52 8.89 -12.64 12.85
N ILE A 53 9.17 -11.88 13.92
CA ILE A 53 8.16 -11.12 14.69
C ILE A 53 7.73 -9.89 13.88
N ALA A 54 8.68 -9.12 13.35
CA ALA A 54 8.41 -7.97 12.50
C ALA A 54 7.59 -8.36 11.26
N ARG A 55 7.97 -9.47 10.60
CA ARG A 55 7.22 -10.00 9.46
C ARG A 55 5.81 -10.47 9.83
N ALA A 56 5.64 -11.07 11.00
CA ALA A 56 4.32 -11.46 11.48
C ALA A 56 3.44 -10.24 11.76
N ALA A 57 3.98 -9.20 12.38
CA ALA A 57 3.26 -7.94 12.64
C ALA A 57 2.86 -7.23 11.34
N ASN A 58 3.75 -7.12 10.37
CA ASN A 58 3.44 -6.53 9.06
C ASN A 58 2.33 -7.29 8.32
N ARG A 59 2.36 -8.63 8.35
CA ARG A 59 1.27 -9.45 7.78
C ARG A 59 -0.03 -9.34 8.56
N ALA A 60 0.04 -9.15 9.88
CA ALA A 60 -1.15 -8.88 10.69
C ALA A 60 -1.79 -7.54 10.31
N MET A 61 -0.98 -6.51 10.04
CA MET A 61 -1.47 -5.23 9.48
C MET A 61 -2.16 -5.44 8.13
N GLN A 62 -1.58 -6.25 7.24
CA GLN A 62 -2.22 -6.58 5.96
C GLN A 62 -3.55 -7.33 6.14
N ASN A 63 -3.66 -8.21 7.14
CA ASN A 63 -4.93 -8.89 7.44
C ASN A 63 -5.99 -7.93 8.03
N LEU A 64 -5.59 -6.89 8.78
CA LEU A 64 -6.51 -5.81 9.17
C LEU A 64 -7.06 -5.09 7.94
N VAL A 65 -6.21 -4.78 6.96
CA VAL A 65 -6.60 -4.14 5.71
C VAL A 65 -7.56 -5.02 4.92
N TYR A 66 -7.27 -6.31 4.75
CA TYR A 66 -8.18 -7.22 4.05
C TYR A 66 -9.52 -7.38 4.75
N TYR A 67 -9.51 -7.46 6.09
CA TYR A 67 -10.75 -7.56 6.85
C TYR A 67 -11.59 -6.28 6.70
N ALA A 68 -10.99 -5.11 6.91
CA ALA A 68 -11.69 -3.83 6.82
C ALA A 68 -12.14 -3.47 5.39
N GLY A 69 -11.44 -3.96 4.36
CA GLY A 69 -11.78 -3.71 2.95
C GLY A 69 -12.90 -4.60 2.38
N ARG A 70 -13.57 -5.40 3.21
CA ARG A 70 -14.69 -6.24 2.77
C ARG A 70 -15.93 -5.38 2.39
N PRO A 71 -16.76 -5.82 1.45
CA PRO A 71 -17.98 -5.08 1.08
C PRO A 71 -18.88 -4.81 2.29
N GLY A 72 -19.36 -3.56 2.44
CA GLY A 72 -20.24 -3.15 3.54
C GLY A 72 -19.51 -2.77 4.84
N ALA A 73 -18.18 -2.66 4.83
CA ALA A 73 -17.37 -2.26 5.97
C ALA A 73 -16.68 -0.89 5.76
N GLU A 74 -17.33 0.03 5.06
CA GLU A 74 -16.75 1.31 4.63
C GLU A 74 -16.23 2.16 5.81
N ASP A 75 -16.91 2.11 6.95
CA ASP A 75 -16.47 2.82 8.17
C ASP A 75 -15.19 2.21 8.76
N GLU A 76 -15.05 0.88 8.73
CA GLU A 76 -13.83 0.20 9.17
C GLU A 76 -12.68 0.46 8.20
N ALA A 77 -12.95 0.42 6.89
CA ALA A 77 -11.98 0.77 5.85
C ALA A 77 -11.44 2.18 6.05
N LYS A 78 -12.32 3.15 6.29
CA LYS A 78 -11.96 4.53 6.59
C LYS A 78 -11.12 4.64 7.87
N ALA A 79 -11.52 3.97 8.95
CA ALA A 79 -10.78 3.99 10.21
C ALA A 79 -9.36 3.41 10.05
N VAL A 80 -9.22 2.27 9.37
CA VAL A 80 -7.92 1.65 9.09
C VAL A 80 -7.07 2.53 8.17
N SER A 81 -7.66 3.12 7.13
CA SER A 81 -6.99 4.06 6.24
C SER A 81 -6.41 5.25 7.00
N LEU A 82 -7.18 5.85 7.93
CA LEU A 82 -6.69 6.97 8.74
C LEU A 82 -5.50 6.60 9.62
N GLU A 83 -5.45 5.39 10.16
CA GLU A 83 -4.28 4.92 10.92
C GLU A 83 -3.07 4.66 10.02
N LEU A 84 -3.27 4.11 8.80
CA LEU A 84 -2.19 3.94 7.82
C LEU A 84 -1.57 5.28 7.42
N LEU A 85 -2.39 6.32 7.20
CA LEU A 85 -1.89 7.64 6.82
C LEU A 85 -0.96 8.26 7.87
N LYS A 86 -1.19 7.98 9.17
CA LYS A 86 -0.27 8.43 10.24
C LYS A 86 1.10 7.77 10.16
N LEU A 87 1.18 6.57 9.55
CA LEU A 87 2.42 5.80 9.42
C LEU A 87 3.23 6.16 8.16
N LEU A 88 2.75 7.08 7.33
CA LEU A 88 3.48 7.57 6.15
C LEU A 88 4.52 8.66 6.48
N GLY A 89 4.53 9.16 7.72
CA GLY A 89 5.49 10.15 8.21
C GLY A 89 6.96 9.69 8.16
N ASP A 90 7.88 10.61 8.37
CA ASP A 90 9.33 10.44 8.31
C ASP A 90 9.94 9.66 9.49
N ASP A 91 9.20 9.51 10.59
CA ASP A 91 9.62 8.75 11.78
C ASP A 91 9.69 7.22 11.56
N GLN A 92 9.16 6.70 10.46
CA GLN A 92 9.10 5.26 10.18
C GLN A 92 10.29 4.78 9.33
N PRO A 93 10.80 3.56 9.57
CA PRO A 93 11.78 2.94 8.67
C PRO A 93 11.29 2.89 7.23
N MET A 94 12.18 3.15 6.27
CA MET A 94 11.84 3.25 4.84
C MET A 94 11.03 2.06 4.32
N GLN A 95 11.42 0.84 4.68
CA GLN A 95 10.69 -0.36 4.25
C GLN A 95 9.25 -0.38 4.78
N LEU A 96 9.03 0.01 6.02
CA LEU A 96 7.68 0.07 6.59
C LEU A 96 6.82 1.12 5.87
N ARG A 97 7.41 2.27 5.50
CA ARG A 97 6.69 3.31 4.72
C ARG A 97 6.24 2.77 3.36
N ARG A 98 7.07 1.98 2.68
CA ARG A 98 6.70 1.30 1.41
C ARG A 98 5.56 0.31 1.60
N ASP A 99 5.64 -0.51 2.65
CA ASP A 99 4.59 -1.49 2.97
C ASP A 99 3.26 -0.78 3.32
N VAL A 100 3.32 0.32 4.07
CA VAL A 100 2.15 1.14 4.42
C VAL A 100 1.57 1.82 3.17
N LEU A 101 2.39 2.33 2.25
CA LEU A 101 1.92 2.86 0.96
C LEU A 101 1.16 1.79 0.17
N TRP A 102 1.69 0.57 0.13
CA TRP A 102 1.04 -0.57 -0.52
C TRP A 102 -0.31 -0.91 0.15
N MET A 103 -0.37 -0.91 1.47
CA MET A 103 -1.63 -1.12 2.21
C MET A 103 -2.63 0.01 1.98
N THR A 104 -2.16 1.24 1.88
CA THR A 104 -3.01 2.44 1.76
C THR A 104 -3.81 2.42 0.47
N TRP A 105 -3.20 2.20 -0.70
CA TRP A 105 -3.95 2.24 -1.96
C TRP A 105 -5.02 1.14 -2.06
N GLN A 106 -4.87 0.03 -1.32
CA GLN A 106 -5.82 -1.08 -1.36
C GLN A 106 -7.16 -0.78 -0.67
N ILE A 107 -7.19 0.16 0.28
CA ILE A 107 -8.36 0.41 1.14
C ILE A 107 -8.75 1.88 1.28
N ALA A 108 -7.82 2.80 1.00
CA ALA A 108 -8.07 4.22 1.11
C ALA A 108 -8.85 4.74 -0.10
N ASP A 109 -9.49 5.89 0.12
CA ASP A 109 -10.21 6.67 -0.88
C ASP A 109 -9.51 8.04 -1.02
N SER A 110 -10.19 9.03 -1.58
CA SER A 110 -9.75 10.41 -1.81
C SER A 110 -8.95 11.04 -0.66
N GLN A 111 -9.25 10.73 0.61
CA GLN A 111 -8.49 11.27 1.75
C GLN A 111 -6.98 10.95 1.72
N ALA A 112 -6.57 9.89 1.03
CA ALA A 112 -5.16 9.51 0.92
C ALA A 112 -4.42 10.27 -0.18
N VAL A 113 -5.10 10.92 -1.12
CA VAL A 113 -4.47 11.54 -2.29
C VAL A 113 -3.45 12.59 -1.91
N GLY A 114 -3.82 13.54 -1.04
CA GLY A 114 -2.91 14.60 -0.57
C GLY A 114 -1.64 14.03 0.09
N PRO A 115 -1.77 13.24 1.19
CA PRO A 115 -0.63 12.64 1.86
C PRO A 115 0.26 11.77 0.95
N VAL A 116 -0.33 11.01 0.01
CA VAL A 116 0.45 10.19 -0.93
C VAL A 116 1.14 11.06 -1.98
N ALA A 117 0.51 12.13 -2.46
CA ALA A 117 1.11 13.04 -3.43
C ALA A 117 2.34 13.76 -2.88
N GLU A 118 2.36 14.11 -1.58
CA GLU A 118 3.54 14.69 -0.93
C GLU A 118 4.77 13.77 -1.02
N LEU A 119 4.56 12.44 -1.02
CA LEU A 119 5.63 11.45 -1.09
C LEU A 119 6.28 11.35 -2.48
N LEU A 120 5.68 11.94 -3.53
CA LEU A 120 6.30 12.04 -4.85
C LEU A 120 7.59 12.87 -4.83
N ALA A 121 7.74 13.78 -3.86
CA ALA A 121 8.94 14.59 -3.69
C ALA A 121 10.07 13.86 -2.94
N ILE A 122 9.82 12.64 -2.44
CA ILE A 122 10.81 11.87 -1.67
C ILE A 122 11.44 10.82 -2.59
N PRO A 123 12.74 10.92 -2.93
CA PRO A 123 13.38 10.07 -3.93
C PRO A 123 13.21 8.56 -3.69
N ASP A 124 13.24 8.11 -2.43
CA ASP A 124 13.12 6.68 -2.11
C ASP A 124 11.67 6.15 -2.12
N LEU A 125 10.67 7.04 -2.21
CA LEU A 125 9.24 6.71 -2.17
C LEU A 125 8.46 7.16 -3.41
N HIS A 126 9.05 7.97 -4.29
CA HIS A 126 8.33 8.59 -5.41
C HIS A 126 7.65 7.57 -6.33
N GLU A 127 8.30 6.43 -6.63
CA GLU A 127 7.72 5.37 -7.46
C GLU A 127 6.58 4.64 -6.75
N ASP A 128 6.73 4.33 -5.45
CA ASP A 128 5.66 3.71 -4.65
C ASP A 128 4.45 4.64 -4.53
N ALA A 129 4.69 5.93 -4.32
CA ALA A 129 3.67 6.97 -4.27
C ALA A 129 2.93 7.13 -5.61
N ARG A 130 3.68 7.16 -6.73
CA ARG A 130 3.10 7.18 -8.09
C ARG A 130 2.20 5.96 -8.32
N MET A 131 2.66 4.76 -7.98
CA MET A 131 1.88 3.52 -8.13
C MET A 131 0.64 3.50 -7.22
N ALA A 132 0.71 4.09 -6.03
CA ALA A 132 -0.43 4.24 -5.15
C ALA A 132 -1.47 5.19 -5.76
N LEU A 133 -1.06 6.37 -6.25
CA LEU A 133 -1.95 7.34 -6.93
C LEU A 133 -2.57 6.77 -8.21
N GLU A 134 -1.83 5.93 -8.96
CA GLU A 134 -2.37 5.23 -10.13
C GLU A 134 -3.59 4.39 -9.79
N ARG A 135 -3.65 3.82 -8.57
CA ARG A 135 -4.69 2.88 -8.13
C ARG A 135 -5.75 3.50 -7.22
N LEU A 136 -5.45 4.59 -6.53
CA LEU A 136 -6.42 5.30 -5.70
C LEU A 136 -7.64 5.74 -6.53
N PRO A 137 -8.86 5.64 -5.99
CA PRO A 137 -10.07 6.06 -6.70
C PRO A 137 -10.14 7.60 -6.85
N GLY A 138 -11.02 8.05 -7.74
CA GLY A 138 -11.39 9.46 -7.88
C GLY A 138 -10.51 10.30 -8.81
N GLU A 139 -11.03 11.45 -9.23
CA GLU A 139 -10.34 12.37 -10.15
C GLU A 139 -9.18 13.11 -9.47
N GLU A 140 -9.21 13.25 -8.14
CA GLU A 140 -8.15 13.91 -7.37
C GLU A 140 -6.80 13.21 -7.51
N ALA A 141 -6.77 11.88 -7.54
CA ALA A 141 -5.53 11.13 -7.77
C ALA A 141 -4.98 11.35 -9.19
N THR A 142 -5.87 11.49 -10.18
CA THR A 142 -5.50 11.88 -11.55
C THR A 142 -4.90 13.28 -11.58
N ALA A 143 -5.54 14.23 -10.90
CA ALA A 143 -5.06 15.61 -10.82
C ALA A 143 -3.68 15.70 -10.12
N ALA A 144 -3.46 14.90 -9.07
CA ALA A 144 -2.16 14.82 -8.40
C ALA A 144 -1.05 14.31 -9.35
N LEU A 145 -1.34 13.28 -10.16
CA LEU A 145 -0.40 12.77 -11.17
C LEU A 145 -0.14 13.80 -12.30
N GLN A 146 -1.16 14.55 -12.71
CA GLN A 146 -0.99 15.62 -13.71
C GLN A 146 -0.11 16.75 -13.16
N ALA A 147 -0.33 17.16 -11.90
CA ALA A 147 0.49 18.14 -11.22
C ALA A 147 1.95 17.66 -11.10
N ALA A 148 2.15 16.38 -10.73
CA ALA A 148 3.46 15.76 -10.66
C ALA A 148 4.18 15.77 -12.02
N LEU A 149 3.48 15.44 -13.11
CA LEU A 149 4.04 15.44 -14.46
C LEU A 149 4.55 16.83 -14.86
N ALA A 150 3.86 17.90 -14.44
CA ALA A 150 4.21 19.27 -14.78
C ALA A 150 5.55 19.72 -14.16
N THR A 151 5.93 19.14 -13.01
CA THR A 151 7.15 19.50 -12.28
C THR A 151 8.24 18.43 -12.30
N ALA A 152 7.94 17.23 -12.80
CA ALA A 152 8.86 16.09 -12.83
C ALA A 152 10.11 16.35 -13.68
N ALA A 153 11.23 15.75 -13.27
CA ALA A 153 12.41 15.66 -14.10
C ALA A 153 12.12 14.85 -15.37
N ASP A 154 12.85 15.11 -16.45
CA ASP A 154 12.60 14.47 -17.75
C ASP A 154 12.70 12.93 -17.69
N GLU A 155 13.52 12.41 -16.79
CA GLU A 155 13.70 10.97 -16.57
C GLU A 155 12.48 10.31 -15.89
N ASP A 156 11.74 11.04 -15.06
CA ASP A 156 10.57 10.54 -14.32
C ASP A 156 9.26 10.68 -15.12
N LYS A 157 9.19 11.64 -16.06
CA LYS A 157 8.00 11.92 -16.88
C LYS A 157 7.40 10.67 -17.54
N PRO A 158 8.18 9.73 -18.13
CA PRO A 158 7.61 8.53 -18.74
C PRO A 158 6.81 7.65 -17.77
N ALA A 159 7.27 7.51 -16.52
CA ALA A 159 6.59 6.69 -15.52
C ALA A 159 5.26 7.33 -15.10
N ILE A 160 5.26 8.64 -14.83
CA ILE A 160 4.06 9.40 -14.47
C ILE A 160 3.06 9.44 -15.64
N ALA A 161 3.55 9.68 -16.86
CA ALA A 161 2.73 9.68 -18.08
C ALA A 161 2.05 8.33 -18.30
N HIS A 162 2.71 7.22 -17.96
CA HIS A 162 2.04 5.93 -18.00
C HIS A 162 0.90 5.82 -16.98
N SER A 163 1.12 6.22 -15.72
CA SER A 163 0.05 6.17 -14.72
C SER A 163 -1.17 6.97 -15.15
N LEU A 164 -0.94 8.13 -15.77
CA LEU A 164 -2.01 8.92 -16.38
C LEU A 164 -2.75 8.15 -17.48
N ARG A 165 -2.05 7.42 -18.35
CA ARG A 165 -2.68 6.57 -19.38
C ARG A 165 -3.47 5.41 -18.80
N VAL A 166 -2.98 4.75 -17.75
CA VAL A 166 -3.74 3.71 -17.01
C VAL A 166 -5.04 4.29 -16.48
N ARG A 167 -5.02 5.55 -16.07
CA ARG A 167 -6.19 6.31 -15.62
C ARG A 167 -7.00 6.96 -16.76
N GLY A 168 -6.71 6.63 -18.03
CA GLY A 168 -7.45 7.11 -19.19
C GLY A 168 -7.12 8.53 -19.65
N VAL A 169 -6.04 9.14 -19.17
CA VAL A 169 -5.58 10.47 -19.59
C VAL A 169 -4.53 10.33 -20.70
N GLU A 170 -4.78 10.98 -21.83
CA GLU A 170 -3.78 11.11 -22.90
C GLU A 170 -2.66 12.07 -22.47
N VAL A 171 -1.42 11.64 -22.72
CA VAL A 171 -0.22 12.44 -22.46
C VAL A 171 0.61 12.52 -23.74
N PRO A 172 0.33 13.50 -24.63
CA PRO A 172 1.06 13.66 -25.88
C PRO A 172 2.51 14.12 -25.62
N GLY A 173 3.43 13.72 -26.49
CA GLY A 173 4.83 14.18 -26.45
C GLY A 173 5.74 13.47 -25.44
N VAL A 174 5.21 12.66 -24.52
CA VAL A 174 6.01 11.84 -23.59
C VAL A 174 5.99 10.38 -24.06
N PRO A 175 7.13 9.79 -24.47
CA PRO A 175 7.12 8.40 -24.94
C PRO A 175 6.79 7.42 -23.81
N ASP A 176 6.09 6.33 -24.11
CA ASP A 176 6.10 5.15 -23.22
C ASP A 176 7.42 4.40 -23.43
N LEU A 177 8.18 4.23 -22.35
CA LEU A 177 9.46 3.54 -22.38
C LEU A 177 9.33 2.05 -22.07
N ARG A 178 8.14 1.58 -21.67
CA ARG A 178 7.90 0.16 -21.46
C ARG A 178 7.72 -0.55 -22.79
N LEU A 179 8.38 -1.71 -22.91
CA LEU A 179 8.25 -2.64 -24.03
C LEU A 179 8.52 -2.01 -25.40
N LYS A 180 9.68 -1.37 -25.59
CA LYS A 180 10.26 -1.25 -26.93
C LYS A 180 10.79 -2.63 -27.34
N PRO A 181 10.24 -3.30 -28.36
CA PRO A 181 10.84 -4.54 -28.86
C PRO A 181 12.26 -4.21 -29.36
N VAL A 182 13.27 -4.70 -28.65
CA VAL A 182 14.68 -4.46 -29.00
C VAL A 182 15.24 -5.52 -29.95
N LYS A 183 14.48 -6.59 -30.20
CA LYS A 183 14.83 -7.65 -31.15
C LYS A 183 13.69 -7.84 -32.14
N GLU A 184 14.03 -7.88 -33.42
CA GLU A 184 13.11 -8.41 -34.44
C GLU A 184 12.77 -9.86 -34.07
N THR A 185 11.48 -10.13 -33.90
CA THR A 185 11.01 -11.51 -33.73
C THR A 185 10.84 -12.14 -35.11
N SER A 186 11.37 -13.35 -35.29
CA SER A 186 11.13 -14.15 -36.51
C SER A 186 9.78 -14.86 -36.48
N VAL A 187 8.99 -14.68 -35.41
CA VAL A 187 7.66 -15.25 -35.29
C VAL A 187 6.73 -14.52 -36.25
N GLN A 188 6.22 -15.27 -37.23
CA GLN A 188 5.17 -14.81 -38.15
C GLN A 188 3.91 -14.46 -37.34
N PRO A 189 3.26 -13.31 -37.59
CA PRO A 189 1.99 -12.98 -36.96
C PRO A 189 0.99 -14.10 -37.21
N VAL A 190 0.43 -14.68 -36.15
CA VAL A 190 -0.67 -15.63 -36.30
C VAL A 190 -1.91 -14.83 -36.73
N GLY A 191 -2.59 -15.31 -37.78
CA GLY A 191 -3.57 -14.58 -38.59
C GLY A 191 -4.66 -13.82 -37.83
N ARG A 192 -5.16 -12.78 -38.49
CA ARG A 192 -6.40 -12.06 -38.14
C ARG A 192 -7.63 -12.89 -38.48
#